data_AF-A0A291RBQ3-F1
#
_entry.id   AF-A0A291RBQ3-F1
#
_cell.length_a   1.000
_cell.length_b   1.000
_cell.length_c   1.000
_cell.angle_alpha   90.00
_cell.angle_beta   90.00
_cell.angle_gamma   90.00
#
_symmetry.space_group_name_H-M   'P 1'
#
loop_
_entity.id
_entity.type
_entity.pdbx_description
1 polymer ?
#
loop_
_entity_poly.entity_id
_entity_poly.type
_entity_poly.pdbx_seq_one_letter_code
_entity_poly.pdbx_strand_id
1 'polypeptide(L)'
;TIGGFARLTVLDWLRLLPLLGILALLGYLTIRPFLPKKKKQKDSLINLKIQKENPKVVNEIDIEDLKSTNVCYCRCWRSKTFPVCDKSHIKH
;
A
#
# COMPACT_ATOMS: atom_id res chain seq x y z
N THR A 1 -6.18 -2.67 48.72
CA THR A 1 -6.09 -1.28 48.19
C THR A 1 -6.90 -1.06 46.91
N ILE A 2 -7.99 -1.83 46.68
CA ILE A 2 -8.90 -1.68 45.52
C ILE A 2 -10.28 -1.10 45.93
N GLY A 3 -10.60 -1.14 47.23
CA GLY A 3 -11.91 -0.69 47.76
C GLY A 3 -12.21 0.81 47.63
N GLY A 4 -11.22 1.65 47.30
CA GLY A 4 -11.43 3.07 47.01
C GLY A 4 -12.18 3.32 45.70
N PHE A 5 -11.98 2.46 44.70
CA PHE A 5 -12.65 2.60 43.39
C PHE A 5 -14.15 2.25 43.43
N ALA A 6 -14.54 1.36 44.36
CA ALA A 6 -15.94 0.96 44.56
C ALA A 6 -16.80 2.03 45.28
N ARG A 7 -16.17 3.08 45.83
CA ARG A 7 -16.83 4.18 46.56
C ARG A 7 -16.98 5.48 45.75
N LEU A 8 -16.59 5.48 44.49
CA LEU A 8 -16.66 6.67 43.63
C LEU A 8 -18.10 6.93 43.17
N THR A 9 -18.55 8.19 43.30
CA THR A 9 -19.84 8.64 42.80
C THR A 9 -19.80 8.75 41.26
N VAL A 10 -20.95 8.69 40.59
CA VAL A 10 -21.05 8.84 39.11
C VAL A 10 -20.35 10.13 38.62
N LEU A 11 -20.41 11.20 39.41
CA LEU A 11 -19.76 12.47 39.09
C LEU A 11 -18.22 12.40 39.18
N ASP A 12 -17.69 11.61 40.11
CA ASP A 12 -16.24 11.44 40.28
C ASP A 12 -15.66 10.58 39.14
N TRP A 13 -16.42 9.58 38.68
CA TRP A 13 -16.12 8.85 37.45
C TRP A 13 -16.08 9.75 36.22
N LEU A 14 -17.02 10.69 36.10
CA LEU A 14 -17.05 11.63 34.97
C LEU A 14 -15.82 12.55 34.97
N ARG A 15 -15.36 12.99 36.14
CA ARG A 15 -14.16 13.83 36.31
C ARG A 15 -12.86 13.11 35.95
N LEU A 16 -12.84 11.78 35.98
CA LEU A 16 -11.67 10.98 35.62
C LEU A 16 -11.56 10.73 34.11
N LEU A 17 -12.63 10.95 33.33
CA LEU A 17 -12.65 10.72 31.88
C LEU A 17 -11.55 11.47 31.12
N PRO A 18 -11.26 12.76 31.37
CA PRO A 18 -10.19 13.47 30.66
C PRO A 18 -8.81 12.84 30.91
N LEU A 19 -8.54 12.42 32.16
CA LEU A 19 -7.28 11.80 32.54
C LEU A 19 -7.12 10.43 31.89
N LEU A 20 -8.17 9.60 31.93
CA LEU A 20 -8.18 8.30 31.27
C LEU A 20 -8.04 8.45 29.74
N GLY A 21 -8.69 9.46 29.15
CA GLY A 21 -8.57 9.77 27.73
C GLY A 21 -7.14 10.15 27.33
N ILE A 22 -6.45 10.96 28.13
CA ILE A 22 -5.05 11.33 27.90
C ILE A 22 -4.13 10.10 28.00
N LEU A 23 -4.31 9.27 29.03
CA LEU A 23 -3.53 8.04 29.19
C LEU A 23 -3.74 7.05 28.04
N ALA A 24 -4.99 6.86 27.62
CA ALA A 24 -5.32 6.02 26.48
C ALA A 24 -4.73 6.56 25.17
N LEU A 25 -4.77 7.88 24.95
CA LEU A 25 -4.19 8.52 23.76
C LEU A 25 -2.67 8.35 23.73
N LEU A 26 -1.99 8.62 24.84
CA LEU A 26 -0.53 8.45 24.93
C LEU A 26 -0.13 6.99 24.72
N GLY A 27 -0.82 6.04 25.37
CA GLY A 27 -0.60 4.61 25.17
C GLY A 27 -0.84 4.17 23.72
N TYR A 28 -1.87 4.70 23.07
CA TYR A 28 -2.10 4.44 21.65
C TYR A 28 -0.98 4.99 20.77
N LEU A 29 -0.53 6.22 21.00
CA LEU A 29 0.54 6.84 20.21
C LEU A 29 1.88 6.10 20.36
N THR A 30 2.20 5.61 21.56
CA THR A 30 3.43 4.84 21.79
C THR A 30 3.37 3.44 21.17
N ILE A 31 2.20 2.79 21.13
CA ILE A 31 2.03 1.44 20.57
C ILE A 31 1.81 1.47 19.04
N ARG A 32 1.23 2.53 18.49
CA ARG A 32 0.92 2.71 17.06
C ARG A 32 2.06 2.36 16.08
N PRO A 33 3.34 2.74 16.30
CA PRO A 33 4.41 2.38 15.37
C PRO A 33 4.74 0.87 15.36
N PHE A 34 4.41 0.14 16.43
CA PHE A 34 4.64 -1.30 16.56
C PHE A 34 3.46 -2.14 16.07
N LEU A 35 2.29 -1.55 15.87
CA LEU A 35 1.14 -2.24 15.29
C LEU A 35 1.41 -2.58 13.82
N PRO A 36 1.13 -3.82 13.38
CA PRO A 36 1.34 -4.22 12.00
C PRO A 36 0.46 -3.37 11.08
N LYS A 37 1.11 -2.56 10.23
CA LYS A 37 0.40 -1.86 9.17
C LYS A 37 -0.09 -2.90 8.17
N LYS A 38 -1.40 -2.97 7.92
CA LYS A 38 -1.91 -3.71 6.75
C LYS A 38 -1.21 -3.12 5.52
N LYS A 39 -0.32 -3.87 4.89
CA LYS A 39 0.25 -3.48 3.59
C LYS A 39 -0.94 -3.27 2.65
N LYS A 40 -1.16 -2.03 2.20
CA LYS A 40 -2.05 -1.80 1.05
C LYS A 40 -1.52 -2.67 -0.07
N GLN A 41 -2.41 -3.42 -0.70
CA GLN A 41 -2.21 -4.37 -1.80
C GLN A 41 -1.63 -3.68 -3.06
N LYS A 42 -0.44 -3.08 -2.96
CA LYS A 42 0.36 -2.60 -4.09
C LYS A 42 1.20 -3.73 -4.67
N ASP A 43 1.56 -4.72 -3.84
CA ASP A 43 2.48 -5.79 -4.20
C ASP A 43 1.91 -6.76 -5.25
N SER A 44 0.59 -6.75 -5.53
CA SER A 44 -0.02 -7.61 -6.56
C SER A 44 -0.15 -6.96 -7.94
N LEU A 45 0.11 -5.65 -8.07
CA LEU A 45 -0.07 -4.94 -9.34
C LEU A 45 1.17 -5.13 -10.23
N ILE A 46 1.00 -5.87 -11.33
CA ILE A 46 2.07 -6.07 -12.32
C ILE A 46 2.36 -4.75 -13.06
N ASN A 47 1.34 -4.14 -13.65
CA ASN A 47 1.46 -2.84 -14.32
C ASN A 47 1.34 -1.71 -13.30
N LEU A 48 2.37 -0.85 -13.17
CA LEU A 48 2.36 0.28 -12.25
C LEU A 48 2.00 1.62 -12.91
N LYS A 49 2.29 1.81 -14.20
CA LYS A 49 2.28 3.14 -14.84
C LYS A 49 1.79 3.19 -16.29
N ILE A 50 1.77 2.08 -17.01
CA ILE A 50 1.53 2.08 -18.46
C ILE A 50 0.03 2.11 -18.73
N GLN A 51 -0.46 3.12 -19.48
CA GLN A 51 -1.83 3.22 -20.01
C GLN A 51 -2.92 2.85 -18.99
N LYS A 52 -2.98 3.56 -17.86
CA LYS A 52 -3.89 3.24 -16.74
C LYS A 52 -5.34 3.62 -16.99
N GLU A 53 -5.55 4.54 -17.91
CA GLU A 53 -6.82 4.94 -18.49
C GLU A 53 -7.46 3.84 -19.34
N ASN A 54 -6.66 2.90 -19.87
CA ASN A 54 -7.16 1.77 -20.63
C ASN A 54 -7.48 0.59 -19.69
N PRO A 55 -8.74 0.11 -19.64
CA PRO A 55 -9.11 -1.03 -18.78
C PRO A 55 -8.38 -2.32 -19.16
N LYS A 56 -7.95 -2.48 -20.41
CA LYS A 56 -7.19 -3.63 -20.89
C LYS A 56 -6.21 -3.21 -21.98
N VAL A 57 -4.94 -3.09 -21.60
CA VAL A 57 -3.85 -2.76 -22.51
C VAL A 57 -3.48 -3.99 -23.33
N VAL A 58 -3.69 -3.92 -24.64
CA VAL A 58 -3.34 -4.93 -25.64
C VAL A 58 -2.50 -4.25 -26.73
N ASN A 59 -1.45 -4.91 -27.20
CA ASN A 59 -0.62 -4.45 -28.31
C ASN A 59 -0.68 -5.47 -29.43
N GLU A 60 -1.17 -5.04 -30.58
CA GLU A 60 -1.15 -5.82 -31.82
C GLU A 60 0.15 -5.53 -32.55
N ILE A 61 0.78 -6.57 -33.08
CA ILE A 61 2.05 -6.51 -33.77
C ILE A 61 1.87 -7.23 -35.09
N ASP A 62 2.07 -6.52 -36.19
CA ASP A 62 2.18 -7.14 -37.49
C ASP A 62 3.59 -7.71 -37.65
N ILE A 63 3.68 -8.96 -38.10
CA ILE A 63 4.94 -9.66 -38.32
C ILE A 63 5.67 -9.14 -39.56
N GLU A 64 4.94 -8.60 -40.53
CA GLU A 64 5.50 -8.10 -41.80
C GLU A 64 6.25 -6.78 -41.60
N ASP A 65 5.84 -5.99 -40.61
CA ASP A 65 6.44 -4.69 -40.26
C ASP A 65 7.72 -4.81 -39.41
N LEU A 66 8.14 -6.04 -39.06
CA LEU A 66 9.33 -6.27 -38.25
C LEU A 66 10.60 -5.99 -39.06
N LYS A 67 11.13 -4.77 -38.93
CA LYS A 67 12.38 -4.32 -39.57
C LYS A 67 13.63 -5.13 -39.17
N SER A 68 13.56 -5.93 -38.11
CA SER A 68 14.68 -6.70 -37.58
C SER A 68 14.31 -8.15 -37.38
N THR A 69 15.26 -9.06 -37.64
CA THR A 69 15.10 -10.51 -37.52
C THR A 69 14.72 -10.98 -36.12
N ASN A 70 15.04 -10.21 -35.08
CA ASN A 70 14.68 -10.52 -33.70
C ASN A 70 14.24 -9.25 -32.97
N VAL A 71 12.96 -9.19 -32.60
CA VAL A 71 12.40 -8.15 -31.72
C VAL A 71 11.96 -8.78 -30.41
N CYS A 72 12.40 -8.20 -29.30
CA CYS A 72 11.99 -8.63 -27.96
C CYS A 72 10.89 -7.71 -27.43
N TYR A 73 9.81 -8.30 -26.91
CA TYR A 73 8.69 -7.56 -26.31
C TYR A 73 8.69 -7.61 -24.79
N CYS A 74 8.20 -6.54 -24.16
CA CYS A 74 8.16 -6.39 -22.72
C CYS A 74 7.04 -7.25 -22.11
N ARG A 75 7.39 -8.07 -21.12
CA ARG A 75 6.43 -8.85 -20.32
C ARG A 75 6.34 -8.40 -18.85
N CYS A 76 7.27 -7.54 -18.42
CA CYS A 76 7.38 -7.12 -17.02
C CYS A 76 6.65 -5.80 -16.71
N TRP A 77 6.11 -5.09 -17.70
CA TRP A 77 5.48 -3.78 -17.52
C TRP A 77 6.40 -2.72 -16.88
N ARG A 78 7.71 -2.84 -17.12
CA ARG A 78 8.73 -1.87 -16.67
C ARG A 78 9.44 -1.16 -17.82
N SER A 79 9.22 -1.59 -19.06
CA SER A 79 9.89 -0.98 -20.21
C SER A 79 9.45 0.47 -20.41
N LYS A 80 10.42 1.34 -20.64
CA LYS A 80 10.18 2.75 -21.02
C LYS A 80 9.77 2.88 -22.49
N THR A 81 10.15 1.91 -23.33
CA THR A 81 9.79 1.83 -24.75
C THR A 81 8.71 0.77 -24.99
N PHE A 82 7.78 0.61 -24.05
CA PHE A 82 6.68 -0.35 -24.15
C PHE A 82 5.91 -0.15 -25.48
N PRO A 83 5.63 -1.20 -26.26
CA PRO A 83 5.65 -2.63 -25.90
C PRO A 83 7.01 -3.35 -26.08
N VAL A 84 8.04 -2.68 -26.59
CA VAL A 84 9.37 -3.30 -26.84
C VAL A 84 10.14 -3.49 -25.52
N CYS A 85 10.98 -4.52 -25.45
CA CYS A 85 11.85 -4.79 -24.31
C CYS A 85 13.11 -3.92 -24.34
N ASP A 86 13.28 -3.08 -23.32
CA ASP A 86 14.46 -2.22 -23.10
C ASP A 86 15.42 -2.77 -22.01
N LYS A 87 15.26 -4.05 -21.64
CA LYS A 87 15.96 -4.73 -20.54
C LYS A 87 15.67 -4.20 -19.14
N SER A 88 14.63 -3.37 -18.94
CA SER A 88 14.21 -2.93 -17.59
C SER A 88 13.85 -4.09 -16.65
N HIS A 89 13.54 -5.27 -17.19
CA HIS A 89 13.28 -6.49 -16.41
C HIS A 89 14.50 -6.99 -15.61
N ILE A 90 15.73 -6.62 -15.98
CA ILE A 90 16.94 -7.03 -15.24
C ILE A 90 17.00 -6.32 -13.87
N LYS A 91 16.45 -5.11 -13.79
CA LYS A 91 16.40 -4.32 -12.55
C LYS A 91 15.14 -4.56 -11.71
N HIS A 92 14.13 -5.18 -12.32
CA HIS A 92 12.83 -5.44 -11.69
C HIS A 92 12.93 -6.62 -10.74
#